data_AF-A0A3D3CIA9-F1
#
_entry.id   AF-A0A3D3CIA9-F1
#
_cell.length_a   1.000
_cell.length_b   1.000
_cell.length_c   1.000
_cell.angle_alpha   90.00
_cell.angle_beta   90.00
_cell.angle_gamma   90.00
#
_symmetry.space_group_name_H-M   'P 1'
#
loop_
_entity.id
_entity.type
_entity.pdbx_description
1 polymer ?
#
loop_
_entity_poly.entity_id
_entity_poly.type
_entity_poly.pdbx_seq_one_letter_code
_entity_poly.pdbx_strand_id
1 'polypeptide(L)' 'VLFALARMEEITPDALWKSFATDLAGFMTGSMASPEGAFHSAFDADSEGEEGKYYVWTAGEIDDLLGPQTGAVFR' A
#
# COMPACT_ATOMS: atom_id res chain seq x y z
N VAL A 1 2.09 1.46 11.92
CA VAL A 1 1.45 2.65 11.32
C VAL A 1 0.13 3.02 12.00
N LEU A 2 -0.78 2.06 12.30
CA LEU A 2 -2.04 2.34 13.03
C LEU A 2 -1.87 3.19 14.29
N PHE A 3 -0.94 2.78 15.17
CA PHE A 3 -0.62 3.54 16.39
C PHE A 3 -0.18 4.98 16.10
N ALA A 4 0.62 5.19 15.05
CA ALA A 4 1.09 6.52 14.68
C ALA A 4 -0.07 7.41 14.20
N LEU A 5 -1.01 6.86 13.41
CA LEU A 5 -2.20 7.59 12.96
C LEU A 5 -3.11 7.98 14.12
N ALA A 6 -3.35 7.04 15.05
CA ALA A 6 -4.11 7.32 16.27
C ALA A 6 -3.43 8.41 17.13
N ARG A 7 -2.10 8.34 17.26
CA ARG A 7 -1.33 9.35 18.00
C ARG A 7 -1.35 10.72 17.32
N MET A 8 -1.30 10.77 15.99
CA MET A 8 -1.38 12.02 15.24
C MET A 8 -2.74 12.68 15.40
N GLU A 9 -3.84 11.91 15.41
CA GLU A 9 -5.18 12.44 15.67
C GLU A 9 -5.27 13.13 17.05
N GLU A 10 -4.57 12.63 18.06
CA GLU A 10 -4.53 13.27 19.39
C GLU A 10 -3.71 14.56 19.42
N ILE A 11 -2.61 14.62 18.66
CA ILE A 11 -1.67 15.76 18.67
C ILE A 11 -2.16 16.87 17.75
N THR A 12 -2.68 16.49 16.59
CA THR A 12 -3.10 17.41 15.51
C THR A 12 -4.28 16.77 14.80
N PRO A 13 -5.50 16.93 15.35
CA PRO A 13 -6.69 16.32 14.79
C PRO A 13 -6.89 16.69 13.32
N ASP A 14 -7.08 15.67 12.50
CA ASP A 14 -7.36 15.80 11.08
C ASP A 14 -8.29 14.64 10.70
N ALA A 15 -9.35 14.94 9.95
CA ALA A 15 -10.28 13.93 9.46
C ALA A 15 -9.56 12.77 8.74
N LEU A 16 -8.42 13.05 8.08
CA LEU A 16 -7.58 12.05 7.45
C LEU A 16 -6.95 11.06 8.43
N TRP A 17 -6.45 11.50 9.59
CA TRP A 17 -5.83 10.60 10.58
C TRP A 17 -6.85 9.63 11.13
N LYS A 18 -8.01 10.15 11.54
CA LYS A 18 -9.10 9.35 12.07
C LYS A 18 -9.66 8.38 11.05
N SER A 19 -9.90 8.84 9.81
CA SER A 19 -10.40 7.98 8.73
C SER A 19 -9.44 6.83 8.50
N PHE A 20 -8.16 7.13 8.27
CA PHE A 20 -7.19 6.11 7.95
C PHE A 20 -6.94 5.16 9.13
N ALA A 21 -6.88 5.65 10.37
CA ALA A 21 -6.79 4.78 11.53
C ALA A 21 -7.99 3.80 11.61
N THR A 22 -9.19 4.28 11.31
CA THR A 22 -10.41 3.46 11.31
C THR A 22 -10.38 2.42 10.19
N ASP A 23 -10.03 2.83 8.97
CA ASP A 23 -9.97 1.93 7.81
C ASP A 23 -8.92 0.84 8.02
N LEU A 24 -7.76 1.20 8.55
CA LEU A 24 -6.70 0.24 8.84
C LEU A 24 -7.08 -0.71 9.98
N ALA A 25 -7.75 -0.22 11.04
CA ALA A 25 -8.27 -1.09 12.09
C ALA A 25 -9.30 -2.09 11.52
N GLY A 26 -10.19 -1.62 10.65
CA GLY A 26 -11.15 -2.45 9.93
C GLY A 26 -10.46 -3.54 9.10
N PHE A 27 -9.44 -3.19 8.32
CA PHE A 27 -8.63 -4.15 7.56
C PHE A 27 -7.95 -5.18 8.47
N MET A 28 -7.35 -4.75 9.58
CA MET A 28 -6.72 -5.66 10.54
C MET A 28 -7.74 -6.68 11.07
N THR A 29 -8.91 -6.21 11.53
CA THR A 29 -9.94 -7.09 12.13
C THR A 29 -10.71 -7.94 11.12
N GLY A 30 -10.83 -7.47 9.87
CA GLY A 30 -11.64 -8.12 8.84
C GLY A 30 -10.85 -9.06 7.93
N SER A 31 -9.61 -8.71 7.60
CA SER A 31 -8.80 -9.43 6.61
C SER A 31 -7.57 -10.10 7.21
N MET A 32 -6.96 -9.50 8.24
CA MET A 32 -5.74 -10.02 8.84
C MET A 32 -6.00 -10.93 10.06
N ALA A 33 -7.19 -10.90 10.65
CA ALA A 33 -7.52 -11.69 11.82
C ALA A 33 -7.76 -13.17 11.45
N SER A 34 -7.13 -14.08 12.18
CA SER A 34 -7.35 -15.52 12.05
C SER A 34 -8.55 -15.98 12.89
N PRO A 35 -9.21 -17.11 12.55
CA PRO A 35 -10.31 -17.67 13.35
C PRO A 35 -9.94 -17.98 14.80
N GLU A 36 -8.65 -18.22 15.08
CA GLU A 36 -8.09 -18.52 16.40
C GLU A 36 -7.77 -17.27 17.22
N GLY A 37 -8.00 -16.08 16.67
CA GLY A 37 -7.83 -14.79 17.36
C GLY A 37 -6.43 -14.17 17.24
N ALA A 38 -5.56 -14.72 16.39
CA ALA A 38 -4.28 -14.11 16.03
C ALA A 38 -4.41 -13.17 14.82
N PHE A 39 -3.34 -12.48 14.45
CA PHE A 39 -3.24 -11.77 13.17
C PHE A 39 -2.17 -12.42 12.29
N HIS A 40 -2.42 -12.49 10.98
CA HIS A 40 -1.41 -12.88 10.00
C HIS A 40 -0.24 -11.88 10.00
N SER A 41 0.98 -12.36 9.75
CA SER A 41 2.20 -11.54 9.78
C SER A 41 2.38 -10.70 8.51
N ALA A 42 1.78 -11.13 7.41
CA ALA A 42 1.82 -10.47 6.10
C ALA A 42 0.55 -10.80 5.32
N PHE A 43 0.27 -9.96 4.32
CA PHE A 43 -0.75 -10.19 3.32
C PHE A 43 -0.06 -10.51 2.00
N ASP A 44 -0.53 -11.51 1.27
CA ASP A 44 0.07 -11.85 -0.01
C ASP A 44 -0.21 -10.74 -1.02
N ALA A 45 0.84 -10.34 -1.75
CA ALA A 45 0.67 -9.50 -2.91
C ALA A 45 0.24 -10.46 -4.02
N ASP A 46 -1.07 -10.62 -4.24
CA ASP A 46 -1.66 -11.46 -5.28
C ASP A 46 -0.95 -11.23 -6.62
N SER A 47 0.11 -12.00 -6.87
CA SER A 47 1.11 -11.80 -7.92
C SER A 47 1.37 -13.11 -8.67
N GLU A 48 0.57 -14.14 -8.38
CA GLU A 48 0.76 -15.51 -8.89
C GLU A 48 2.18 -16.06 -8.67
N GLY A 49 2.86 -15.56 -7.64
CA GLY A 49 4.23 -15.93 -7.29
C GLY A 49 5.33 -15.25 -8.13
N GLU A 50 4.96 -14.28 -8.97
CA GLU A 50 5.89 -13.50 -9.79
C GLU A 50 6.12 -12.12 -9.17
N GLU A 51 7.29 -11.94 -8.54
CA GLU A 51 7.72 -10.65 -8.03
C GLU A 51 7.72 -9.60 -9.16
N GLY A 52 6.97 -8.51 -8.99
CA GLY A 52 6.84 -7.46 -10.00
C GLY A 52 5.88 -7.77 -11.14
N LYS A 53 5.01 -8.78 -11.02
CA LYS A 53 4.01 -9.09 -12.06
C LYS A 53 3.10 -7.91 -12.39
N TYR A 54 2.67 -7.21 -11.35
CA TYR A 54 1.76 -6.08 -11.47
C TYR A 54 2.52 -4.78 -11.16
N TYR A 55 2.14 -3.72 -11.88
CA TYR A 55 2.67 -2.36 -11.69
C TYR A 55 4.13 -2.12 -12.13
N VAL A 56 4.69 -2.98 -12.98
CA VAL A 56 5.97 -2.72 -13.65
C VAL A 56 5.73 -2.03 -14.99
N TRP A 57 6.44 -0.93 -15.21
CA TRP A 57 6.46 -0.22 -16.47
C TRP A 57 7.46 -0.86 -17.43
N THR A 58 7.04 -1.12 -18.65
CA THR A 58 7.95 -1.50 -19.74
C THR A 58 8.69 -0.26 -20.25
N ALA A 59 9.89 -0.45 -20.80
CA ALA A 59 10.64 0.63 -21.42
C ALA A 59 9.84 1.34 -22.53
N GLY A 60 8.98 0.61 -23.25
CA GLY A 60 8.07 1.17 -24.24
C GLY A 60 7.03 2.11 -23.64
N GLU A 61 6.36 1.71 -22.56
CA GLU A 61 5.37 2.56 -21.88
C GLU A 61 6.00 3.82 -21.28
N ILE A 62 7.24 3.72 -20.79
CA ILE A 62 8.02 4.87 -20.31
C ILE A 62 8.33 5.81 -21.46
N ASP A 63 8.84 5.29 -22.59
CA ASP A 63 9.17 6.09 -23.77
C ASP A 63 7.91 6.72 -24.40
N ASP A 64 6.76 6.04 -24.37
CA ASP A 64 5.49 6.55 -24.86
C ASP A 64 4.97 7.74 -24.03
N LEU A 65 5.18 7.72 -22.71
CA LEU A 65 4.73 8.80 -21.82
C LEU A 65 5.70 9.99 -21.76
N LEU A 66 7.00 9.70 -21.72
CA LEU A 66 8.03 10.70 -21.43
C LEU A 66 8.83 11.13 -22.68
N GLY A 67 8.68 10.39 -23.78
CA GLY A 67 9.52 10.50 -24.97
C GLY A 67 10.88 9.83 -24.78
N PRO A 68 11.55 9.44 -25.88
CA PRO A 68 12.73 8.57 -25.85
C PRO A 68 13.98 9.19 -25.17
N GLN A 69 14.04 10.52 -25.05
CA GLN A 69 15.15 11.21 -24.40
C GLN A 69 14.99 11.23 -22.88
N THR A 70 13.80 11.56 -22.39
CA THR A 70 13.50 11.59 -20.95
C THR A 70 13.31 10.17 -20.41
N GLY A 71 12.63 9.30 -21.17
CA GLY A 71 12.43 7.90 -20.82
C GLY A 71 13.74 7.13 -20.65
N ALA A 72 14.81 7.54 -21.35
CA ALA A 72 16.13 6.95 -21.21
C ALA A 72 16.74 7.02 -19.79
N VAL A 73 16.25 7.93 -18.93
CA VAL A 73 16.72 8.07 -17.54
C VAL A 73 16.11 7.03 -16.60
N PHE A 74 14.98 6.42 -16.99
CA PHE A 74 14.16 5.57 -16.12
C PHE A 74 14.20 4.07 -16.48
N ARG A 75 15.10 3.66 -17.37
CA ARG A 75 15.27 2.29 -17.85
C ARG A 75 16.62 1.70 -17.45
#